data_AF-A0A833RSA8-F1
#
_entry.id   AF-A0A833RSA8-F1
#
_cell.length_a   1.000
_cell.length_b   1.000
_cell.length_c   1.000
_cell.angle_alpha   90.00
_cell.angle_beta   90.00
_cell.angle_gamma   90.00
#
_symmetry.space_group_name_H-M   'P 1'
#
loop_
_entity.id
_entity.type
_entity.pdbx_description
1 polymer ?
#
loop_
_entity_poly.entity_id
_entity_poly.type
_entity_poly.pdbx_seq_one_letter_code
_entity_poly.pdbx_strand_id
1 'polypeptide(L)'
;MALVVMCGQPCSGKSTAVIRLADALQSASATGGDQRLTVRVIDESSLHLGRNQSYADMVVEKNLRGVLRSEVDRSLSKDSIIIVDSLNNIKGYRYELWCLARASGIRYCVVFCDTDVNQCREWNEKRREIGESAYETNIFEDLARRLEKPDSRNRWDSPLFELFPSRDDIEKSSTVIEEAVSYLTKKVDSKTRDVKVLQPTIATQTAVKNEANTLYEMDKATQMCYAKLTARIVLASYRK
;
A
#
# COMPACT_ATOMS: atom_id res chain seq x y z
N MET A 1 7.90 8.31 -6.87
CA MET A 1 7.26 7.85 -5.61
C MET A 1 6.86 6.38 -5.67
N ALA A 2 6.58 5.78 -4.51
CA ALA A 2 6.52 4.33 -4.35
C ALA A 2 5.52 3.87 -3.27
N LEU A 3 4.90 2.70 -3.52
CA LEU A 3 4.19 1.90 -2.52
C LEU A 3 5.06 0.70 -2.12
N VAL A 4 5.40 0.60 -0.84
CA VAL A 4 6.15 -0.50 -0.24
C VAL A 4 5.19 -1.37 0.54
N VAL A 5 5.13 -2.67 0.22
CA VAL A 5 4.25 -3.63 0.89
C VAL A 5 5.10 -4.61 1.68
N MET A 6 4.96 -4.59 3.01
CA MET A 6 5.61 -5.57 3.87
C MET A 6 4.85 -6.89 3.83
N CYS A 7 5.54 -8.01 3.71
CA CYS A 7 4.94 -9.35 3.73
C CYS A 7 5.74 -10.26 4.66
N GLY A 8 5.09 -11.17 5.36
CA GLY A 8 5.78 -12.11 6.25
C GLY A 8 4.86 -12.66 7.33
N GLN A 9 5.33 -13.67 8.05
CA GLN A 9 4.56 -14.32 9.11
C GLN A 9 4.12 -13.34 10.21
N PRO A 10 3.01 -13.58 10.94
CA PRO A 10 2.69 -12.79 12.13
C PRO A 10 3.91 -12.77 13.06
N CYS A 11 4.20 -11.61 13.64
CA CYS A 11 5.36 -11.39 14.51
C CYS A 11 6.76 -11.49 13.88
N SER A 12 6.92 -11.68 12.55
CA SER A 12 8.20 -11.83 11.85
C SER A 12 9.15 -10.62 11.78
N GLY A 13 8.98 -9.59 12.64
CA GLY A 13 9.83 -8.40 12.62
C GLY A 13 9.52 -7.34 11.55
N LYS A 14 8.40 -7.44 10.83
CA LYS A 14 7.96 -6.46 9.81
C LYS A 14 7.97 -5.02 10.33
N SER A 15 7.30 -4.76 11.45
CA SER A 15 7.23 -3.41 12.03
C SER A 15 8.60 -2.84 12.38
N THR A 16 9.52 -3.68 12.87
CA THR A 16 10.91 -3.29 13.10
C THR A 16 11.60 -2.89 11.79
N ALA A 17 11.46 -3.71 10.74
CA ALA A 17 11.98 -3.38 9.41
C ALA A 17 11.40 -2.09 8.85
N VAL A 18 10.11 -1.84 9.05
CA VAL A 18 9.44 -0.61 8.62
C VAL A 18 10.00 0.61 9.32
N ILE A 19 10.19 0.55 10.64
CA ILE A 19 10.78 1.64 11.42
C ILE A 19 12.19 1.94 10.90
N ARG A 20 13.02 0.90 10.70
CA ARG A 20 14.40 1.05 10.21
C ARG A 20 14.44 1.63 8.79
N LEU A 21 13.57 1.16 7.90
CA LEU A 21 13.47 1.65 6.53
C LEU A 21 12.97 3.11 6.49
N ALA A 22 11.94 3.44 7.28
CA ALA A 22 11.41 4.79 7.38
C ALA A 22 12.47 5.77 7.90
N ASP A 23 13.21 5.37 8.94
CA ASP A 23 14.32 6.15 9.47
C ASP A 23 15.41 6.38 8.42
N ALA A 24 15.82 5.32 7.70
CA ALA A 24 16.85 5.42 6.67
C ALA A 24 16.44 6.33 5.50
N LEU A 25 15.17 6.26 5.07
CA LEU A 25 14.61 7.16 4.05
C LEU A 25 14.58 8.62 4.51
N GLN A 26 14.23 8.87 5.78
CA GLN A 26 14.24 10.21 6.36
C GLN A 26 15.68 10.76 6.45
N SER A 27 16.65 9.96 6.86
CA SER A 27 18.06 10.34 6.89
C SER A 27 18.60 10.66 5.50
N ALA A 28 18.31 9.83 4.50
CA ALA A 28 18.71 10.08 3.10
C ALA A 28 18.13 11.40 2.55
N SER A 29 16.93 11.78 3.01
CA SER A 29 16.28 13.04 2.63
C SER A 29 16.97 14.28 3.19
N ALA A 30 17.58 14.17 4.37
CA ALA A 30 18.24 15.30 5.04
C ALA A 30 19.56 15.69 4.34
N THR A 31 20.21 14.74 3.67
CA THR A 31 21.49 14.95 2.97
C THR A 31 21.31 15.48 1.55
N GLY A 32 20.17 15.21 0.90
CA GLY A 32 19.86 15.66 -0.46
C GLY A 32 19.03 16.95 -0.48
N GLY A 33 19.69 18.10 -0.62
CA GLY A 33 19.13 19.44 -0.40
C GLY A 33 18.04 19.96 -1.35
N ASP A 34 17.20 19.14 -1.98
CA ASP A 34 16.27 19.62 -3.03
C ASP A 34 14.79 19.22 -2.86
N GLN A 35 14.43 18.23 -2.03
CA GLN A 35 13.03 17.96 -1.68
C GLN A 35 12.95 17.04 -0.45
N ARG A 36 12.24 17.46 0.61
CA ARG A 36 11.98 16.59 1.77
C ARG A 36 11.09 15.42 1.33
N LEU A 37 11.62 14.19 1.32
CA LEU A 37 10.79 13.01 1.02
C LEU A 37 9.77 12.83 2.14
N THR A 38 8.51 12.75 1.76
CA THR A 38 7.43 12.45 2.69
C THR A 38 7.28 10.92 2.75
N VAL A 39 7.58 10.34 3.91
CA VAL A 39 7.41 8.90 4.16
C VAL A 39 6.24 8.75 5.13
N ARG A 40 5.26 7.93 4.77
CA ARG A 40 4.11 7.62 5.62
C ARG A 40 4.00 6.11 5.79
N VAL A 41 3.84 5.67 7.03
CA VAL A 41 3.55 4.29 7.39
C VAL A 41 2.04 4.15 7.63
N ILE A 42 1.45 3.10 7.08
CA ILE A 42 0.06 2.71 7.30
C ILE A 42 0.08 1.30 7.90
N ASP A 43 -0.47 1.16 9.10
CA ASP A 43 -0.54 -0.08 9.86
C ASP A 43 -1.91 -0.20 10.54
N GLU A 44 -2.21 -1.35 11.15
CA GLU A 44 -3.47 -1.51 11.88
C GLU A 44 -3.57 -0.58 13.10
N SER A 45 -2.45 -0.32 13.78
CA SER A 45 -2.42 0.47 15.01
C SER A 45 -2.75 1.95 14.76
N SER A 46 -2.27 2.54 13.65
CA SER A 46 -2.61 3.92 13.24
C SER A 46 -4.08 4.10 12.90
N LEU A 47 -4.80 3.01 12.64
CA LEU A 47 -6.25 3.00 12.41
C LEU A 47 -7.05 2.63 13.67
N HIS A 48 -6.38 2.54 14.83
CA HIS A 48 -6.96 2.11 16.11
C HIS A 48 -7.56 0.70 16.07
N LEU A 49 -6.98 -0.19 15.26
CA LEU A 49 -7.44 -1.56 15.09
C LEU A 49 -6.53 -2.52 15.86
N GLY A 50 -7.11 -3.23 16.84
CA GLY A 50 -6.37 -4.19 17.67
C GLY A 50 -6.15 -5.52 16.94
N ARG A 51 -4.99 -6.16 17.12
CA ARG A 51 -4.61 -7.42 16.45
C ARG A 51 -5.67 -8.51 16.57
N ASN A 52 -6.02 -8.91 17.79
CA ASN A 52 -6.95 -10.02 18.00
C ASN A 52 -8.37 -9.71 17.50
N GLN A 53 -8.83 -8.47 17.68
CA GLN A 53 -10.14 -8.05 17.17
C GLN A 53 -10.18 -8.07 15.64
N SER A 54 -9.12 -7.60 14.99
CA SER A 54 -9.06 -7.42 13.53
C SER A 54 -8.96 -8.74 12.76
N TYR A 55 -8.48 -9.80 13.42
CA TYR A 55 -8.29 -11.13 12.86
C TYR A 55 -9.14 -12.21 13.57
N ALA A 56 -10.17 -11.81 14.31
CA ALA A 56 -11.04 -12.74 15.04
C ALA A 56 -11.83 -13.67 14.11
N ASP A 57 -12.27 -13.16 12.97
CA ASP A 57 -12.97 -13.93 11.94
C ASP A 57 -12.74 -13.35 10.53
N MET A 58 -13.17 -14.10 9.52
CA MET A 58 -12.97 -13.74 8.10
C MET A 58 -13.72 -12.47 7.67
N VAL A 59 -14.86 -12.15 8.30
CA VAL A 59 -15.66 -10.96 7.96
C VAL A 59 -14.96 -9.71 8.48
N VAL A 60 -14.50 -9.75 9.73
CA VAL A 60 -13.74 -8.66 10.33
C VAL A 60 -12.42 -8.45 9.60
N GLU A 61 -11.70 -9.54 9.27
CA GLU A 61 -10.46 -9.47 8.50
C GLU A 61 -10.70 -8.87 7.10
N LYS A 62 -11.80 -9.24 6.43
CA LYS A 62 -12.17 -8.64 5.14
C LYS A 62 -12.43 -7.13 5.27
N ASN A 63 -13.12 -6.71 6.32
CA ASN A 63 -13.38 -5.30 6.59
C ASN A 63 -12.08 -4.54 6.89
N LEU A 64 -11.19 -5.12 7.71
CA LEU A 64 -9.85 -4.59 7.99
C LEU A 64 -9.08 -4.31 6.70
N ARG A 65 -9.01 -5.31 5.80
CA ARG A 65 -8.34 -5.16 4.50
C ARG A 65 -8.98 -4.05 3.67
N GLY A 66 -10.30 -3.92 3.70
CA GLY A 66 -11.04 -2.84 3.05
C GLY A 66 -10.65 -1.45 3.58
N VAL A 67 -10.53 -1.30 4.90
CA VAL A 67 -10.11 -0.05 5.55
C VAL A 67 -8.66 0.28 5.19
N LEU A 68 -7.72 -0.66 5.37
CA LEU A 68 -6.31 -0.47 5.02
C LEU A 68 -6.16 -0.08 3.55
N ARG A 69 -6.81 -0.81 2.64
CA ARG A 69 -6.81 -0.51 1.20
C ARG A 69 -7.33 0.90 0.91
N SER A 70 -8.41 1.33 1.57
CA SER A 70 -8.98 2.66 1.38
C SER A 70 -8.04 3.77 1.88
N GLU A 71 -7.34 3.53 2.98
CA GLU A 71 -6.37 4.49 3.52
C GLU A 71 -5.11 4.57 2.63
N VAL A 72 -4.65 3.43 2.11
CA VAL A 72 -3.56 3.39 1.12
C VAL A 72 -3.95 4.21 -0.10
N ASP A 73 -5.10 3.95 -0.71
CA ASP A 73 -5.57 4.62 -1.93
C ASP A 73 -5.59 6.15 -1.77
N ARG A 74 -6.12 6.64 -0.64
CA ARG A 74 -6.15 8.09 -0.32
C ARG A 74 -4.77 8.69 -0.07
N SER A 75 -3.81 7.87 0.38
CA SER A 75 -2.46 8.31 0.73
C SER A 75 -1.48 8.29 -0.45
N LEU A 76 -1.81 7.56 -1.52
CA LEU A 76 -0.94 7.44 -2.69
C LEU A 76 -0.77 8.80 -3.36
N SER A 77 0.47 9.21 -3.54
CA SER A 77 0.80 10.42 -4.29
C SER A 77 2.07 10.25 -5.10
N LYS A 78 2.29 11.16 -6.05
CA LYS A 78 3.54 11.24 -6.83
C LYS A 78 4.67 11.91 -6.07
N ASP A 79 4.41 12.38 -4.84
CA ASP A 79 5.36 13.06 -3.94
C ASP A 79 5.48 12.46 -2.52
N SER A 80 4.96 11.25 -2.26
CA SER A 80 5.17 10.49 -1.01
C SER A 80 5.53 9.00 -1.21
N ILE A 81 6.34 8.45 -0.29
CA ILE A 81 6.57 7.00 -0.16
C ILE A 81 5.62 6.48 0.90
N ILE A 82 4.79 5.51 0.52
CA ILE A 82 3.82 4.88 1.42
C ILE A 82 4.31 3.48 1.75
N ILE A 83 4.44 3.16 3.05
CA ILE A 83 4.84 1.84 3.54
C ILE A 83 3.63 1.21 4.24
N VAL A 84 3.22 0.02 3.79
CA VAL A 84 2.10 -0.73 4.37
C VAL A 84 2.65 -1.79 5.31
N ASP A 85 2.61 -1.52 6.61
CA ASP A 85 2.97 -2.45 7.68
C ASP A 85 1.74 -3.23 8.13
N SER A 86 1.41 -4.28 7.38
CA SER A 86 0.37 -5.24 7.74
C SER A 86 0.85 -6.65 7.39
N LEU A 87 0.05 -7.68 7.64
CA LEU A 87 0.42 -9.06 7.33
C LEU A 87 0.65 -9.27 5.83
N ASN A 88 -0.25 -8.73 5.00
CA ASN A 88 -0.27 -8.89 3.53
C ASN A 88 -0.01 -10.36 3.09
N ASN A 89 -0.53 -11.31 3.87
CA ASN A 89 -0.22 -12.73 3.80
C ASN A 89 -0.89 -13.46 2.61
N ILE A 90 -1.93 -12.88 2.03
CA ILE A 90 -2.66 -13.44 0.87
C ILE A 90 -2.26 -12.70 -0.41
N LYS A 91 -1.92 -13.47 -1.45
CA LYS A 91 -1.54 -13.00 -2.78
C LYS A 91 -2.58 -12.09 -3.42
N GLY A 92 -3.87 -12.43 -3.26
CA GLY A 92 -4.97 -11.63 -3.78
C GLY A 92 -4.98 -10.20 -3.25
N TYR A 93 -4.69 -10.02 -1.95
CA TYR A 93 -4.65 -8.69 -1.35
C TYR A 93 -3.41 -7.89 -1.81
N ARG A 94 -2.25 -8.54 -1.95
CA ARG A 94 -1.06 -7.90 -2.52
C ARG A 94 -1.29 -7.43 -3.96
N TYR A 95 -2.02 -8.21 -4.76
CA TYR A 95 -2.43 -7.83 -6.11
C TYR A 95 -3.34 -6.59 -6.13
N GLU A 96 -4.28 -6.47 -5.18
CA GLU A 96 -5.11 -5.27 -5.04
C GLU A 96 -4.26 -4.02 -4.76
N LEU A 97 -3.30 -4.11 -3.85
CA LEU A 97 -2.36 -3.01 -3.54
C LEU A 97 -1.49 -2.65 -4.75
N TRP A 98 -1.02 -3.66 -5.50
CA TRP A 98 -0.30 -3.44 -6.75
C TRP A 98 -1.16 -2.72 -7.79
N CYS A 99 -2.44 -3.07 -7.90
CA CYS A 99 -3.37 -2.38 -8.81
C CYS A 99 -3.51 -0.90 -8.44
N LEU A 100 -3.57 -0.55 -7.16
CA LEU A 100 -3.58 0.85 -6.71
C LEU A 100 -2.29 1.57 -7.13
N ALA A 101 -1.12 0.99 -6.83
CA ALA A 101 0.16 1.57 -7.23
C ALA A 101 0.27 1.76 -8.75
N ARG A 102 -0.24 0.79 -9.52
CA ARG A 102 -0.29 0.85 -10.98
C ARG A 102 -1.20 1.98 -11.47
N ALA A 103 -2.38 2.13 -10.87
CA ALA A 103 -3.33 3.19 -11.22
C ALA A 103 -2.78 4.58 -10.90
N SER A 104 -2.07 4.74 -9.78
CA SER A 104 -1.40 5.99 -9.42
C SER A 104 -0.11 6.26 -10.21
N GLY A 105 0.36 5.29 -10.99
CA GLY A 105 1.57 5.41 -11.80
C GLY A 105 2.85 5.56 -10.96
N ILE A 106 2.91 4.89 -9.81
CA ILE A 106 4.04 4.92 -8.88
C ILE A 106 4.81 3.60 -8.91
N ARG A 107 6.00 3.56 -8.29
CA ARG A 107 6.74 2.31 -8.08
C ARG A 107 6.01 1.42 -7.07
N TYR A 108 6.25 0.14 -7.18
CA TYR A 108 5.76 -0.86 -6.23
C TYR A 108 6.90 -1.81 -5.87
N CYS A 109 6.99 -2.19 -4.60
CA CYS A 109 7.85 -3.29 -4.17
C CYS A 109 7.25 -4.07 -3.01
N VAL A 110 7.52 -5.37 -2.98
CA VAL A 110 7.28 -6.24 -1.83
C VAL A 110 8.58 -6.39 -1.06
N VAL A 111 8.53 -6.14 0.25
CA VAL A 111 9.61 -6.45 1.19
C VAL A 111 9.14 -7.66 2.00
N PHE A 112 9.84 -8.78 1.87
CA PHE A 112 9.48 -10.04 2.51
C PHE A 112 10.36 -10.29 3.72
N CYS A 113 9.76 -10.40 4.91
CA CYS A 113 10.44 -10.87 6.11
C CYS A 113 10.29 -12.39 6.21
N ASP A 114 11.32 -13.14 5.79
CA ASP A 114 11.35 -14.59 5.89
C ASP A 114 11.87 -14.98 7.28
N THR A 115 10.94 -15.31 8.17
CA THR A 115 11.23 -15.81 9.51
C THR A 115 10.47 -17.11 9.70
N ASP A 116 11.12 -18.09 10.31
CA ASP A 116 10.49 -19.37 10.60
C ASP A 116 9.28 -19.19 11.54
N VAL A 117 8.26 -20.02 11.33
CA VAL A 117 7.01 -19.96 12.09
C VAL A 117 7.25 -20.22 13.58
N ASN A 118 8.16 -21.13 13.94
CA ASN A 118 8.43 -21.45 15.33
C ASN A 118 9.05 -20.27 16.06
N GLN A 119 9.98 -19.56 15.41
CA GLN A 119 10.58 -18.37 15.99
C GLN A 119 9.57 -17.22 16.09
N CYS A 120 8.68 -17.08 15.10
CA CYS A 120 7.57 -16.14 15.18
C CYS A 120 6.64 -16.44 16.37
N ARG A 121 6.41 -17.73 16.67
CA ARG A 121 5.62 -18.19 17.82
C ARG A 121 6.30 -17.80 19.13
N GLU A 122 7.59 -18.10 19.28
CA GLU A 122 8.39 -17.70 20.45
C GLU A 122 8.38 -16.18 20.66
N TRP A 123 8.52 -15.39 19.59
CA TRP A 123 8.45 -13.93 19.68
C TRP A 123 7.05 -13.43 20.05
N ASN A 124 5.99 -14.11 19.62
CA ASN A 124 4.63 -13.79 20.01
C ASN A 124 4.39 -14.07 21.50
N GLU A 125 4.94 -15.17 22.03
CA GLU A 125 4.88 -15.53 23.45
C GLU A 125 5.66 -14.53 24.32
N LYS A 126 6.90 -14.21 23.93
CA LYS A 126 7.71 -13.20 24.64
C LYS A 126 7.02 -11.84 24.70
N ARG A 127 6.38 -11.40 23.60
CA ARG A 127 5.56 -10.17 23.59
C ARG A 127 4.43 -10.22 24.61
N ARG A 128 3.77 -11.38 24.74
CA ARG A 128 2.70 -11.58 25.72
C ARG A 128 3.22 -11.48 27.15
N GLU A 129 4.39 -12.04 27.44
CA GLU A 129 5.02 -12.00 28.77
C GLU A 129 5.37 -10.57 29.22
N ILE A 130 5.85 -9.74 28.29
CA ILE A 130 6.20 -8.33 28.56
C ILE A 130 5.01 -7.36 28.50
N GLY A 131 3.79 -7.87 28.22
CA GLY A 131 2.57 -7.07 28.13
C GLY A 131 2.42 -6.26 26.84
N GLU A 132 3.17 -6.59 25.79
CA GLU A 132 3.02 -6.01 24.46
C GLU A 132 1.84 -6.63 23.69
N SER A 133 1.42 -5.96 22.61
CA SER A 133 0.37 -6.45 21.71
C SER A 133 0.79 -7.77 21.01
N ALA A 134 0.20 -8.87 21.47
CA ALA A 134 0.42 -10.22 20.97
C ALA A 134 -0.86 -10.83 20.38
N TYR A 135 -0.68 -11.78 19.46
CA TYR A 135 -1.79 -12.58 18.93
C TYR A 135 -2.18 -13.67 19.94
N GLU A 136 -3.47 -13.95 20.06
CA GLU A 136 -3.96 -15.17 20.68
C GLU A 136 -3.46 -16.39 19.90
N THR A 137 -3.24 -17.50 20.59
CA THR A 137 -2.57 -18.68 20.01
C THR A 137 -3.35 -19.25 18.81
N ASN A 138 -4.67 -19.36 18.92
CA ASN A 138 -5.54 -19.80 17.82
C ASN A 138 -5.46 -18.88 16.60
N ILE A 139 -5.49 -17.56 16.79
CA ILE A 139 -5.40 -16.56 15.72
C ILE A 139 -4.01 -16.63 15.07
N PHE A 140 -2.94 -16.73 15.86
CA PHE A 140 -1.58 -16.85 15.35
C PHE A 140 -1.42 -18.09 14.44
N GLU A 141 -1.83 -19.27 14.92
CA GLU A 141 -1.70 -20.53 14.16
C GLU A 141 -2.53 -20.54 12.88
N ASP A 142 -3.69 -19.89 12.91
CA ASP A 142 -4.52 -19.69 11.73
C ASP A 142 -3.84 -18.76 10.70
N LEU A 143 -3.37 -17.59 11.13
CA LEU A 143 -2.65 -16.65 10.27
C LEU A 143 -1.36 -17.24 9.69
N ALA A 144 -0.61 -17.99 10.49
CA ALA A 144 0.67 -18.57 10.10
C ALA A 144 0.51 -19.62 8.98
N ARG A 145 -0.57 -20.39 9.02
CA ARG A 145 -0.90 -21.40 7.99
C ARG A 145 -1.38 -20.79 6.67
N ARG A 146 -1.89 -19.56 6.70
CA ARG A 146 -2.46 -18.86 5.54
C ARG A 146 -1.41 -18.09 4.73
N LEU A 147 -0.16 -18.01 5.16
CA LEU A 147 0.86 -17.24 4.44
C LEU A 147 1.15 -17.85 3.06
N GLU A 148 0.79 -17.10 2.03
CA GLU A 148 1.20 -17.36 0.65
C GLU A 148 2.48 -16.58 0.37
N LYS A 149 3.63 -17.27 0.38
CA LYS A 149 4.94 -16.64 0.13
C LYS A 149 4.94 -15.88 -1.21
N PRO A 150 5.53 -14.66 -1.27
CA PRO A 150 5.66 -13.91 -2.51
C PRO A 150 6.37 -14.73 -3.60
N ASP A 151 5.88 -14.70 -4.84
CA ASP A 151 6.39 -15.50 -5.96
C ASP A 151 7.18 -14.64 -6.95
N SER A 152 8.49 -14.88 -7.03
CA SER A 152 9.44 -14.16 -7.90
C SER A 152 9.12 -14.25 -9.39
N ARG A 153 8.35 -15.26 -9.82
CA ARG A 153 7.91 -15.37 -11.23
C ARG A 153 6.87 -14.31 -11.59
N ASN A 154 6.13 -13.81 -10.60
CA ASN A 154 5.16 -12.76 -10.78
C ASN A 154 5.83 -11.42 -10.51
N ARG A 155 6.02 -10.60 -11.55
CA ARG A 155 6.67 -9.28 -11.40
C ARG A 155 6.04 -8.40 -10.30
N TRP A 156 4.72 -8.50 -10.12
CA TRP A 156 3.98 -7.76 -9.12
C TRP A 156 4.01 -8.39 -7.73
N ASP A 157 4.39 -9.67 -7.61
CA ASP A 157 4.48 -10.40 -6.33
C ASP A 157 5.91 -10.76 -5.97
N SER A 158 6.90 -10.28 -6.73
CA SER A 158 8.29 -10.61 -6.51
C SER A 158 8.76 -9.99 -5.20
N PRO A 159 9.35 -10.77 -4.28
CA PRO A 159 9.98 -10.24 -3.08
C PRO A 159 11.27 -9.50 -3.48
N LEU A 160 11.15 -8.22 -3.81
CA LEU A 160 12.29 -7.43 -4.30
C LEU A 160 13.38 -7.26 -3.24
N PHE A 161 12.99 -7.31 -1.97
CA PHE A 161 13.89 -7.27 -0.83
C PHE A 161 13.47 -8.36 0.15
N GLU A 162 14.40 -9.23 0.51
CA GLU A 162 14.19 -10.29 1.49
C GLU A 162 15.00 -9.99 2.75
N LEU A 163 14.34 -10.03 3.89
CA LEU A 163 14.93 -9.83 5.20
C LEU A 163 14.87 -11.15 5.96
N PHE A 164 15.91 -11.46 6.70
CA PHE A 164 15.98 -12.63 7.59
C PHE A 164 16.18 -12.18 9.05
N PRO A 165 15.17 -11.56 9.71
CA PRO A 165 15.29 -10.99 11.06
C PRO A 165 15.78 -11.93 12.15
N SER A 166 15.72 -13.23 11.90
CA SER A 166 16.18 -14.27 12.80
C SER A 166 17.68 -14.56 12.75
N ARG A 167 18.30 -14.28 11.60
CA ARG A 167 19.70 -14.54 11.30
C ARG A 167 20.50 -13.25 11.26
N ASP A 168 19.88 -12.22 10.70
CA ASP A 168 20.47 -10.92 10.46
C ASP A 168 19.73 -9.90 11.34
N ASP A 169 20.48 -9.13 12.13
CA ASP A 169 19.90 -8.01 12.84
C ASP A 169 19.36 -6.97 11.85
N ILE A 170 18.14 -6.50 12.11
CA ILE A 170 17.52 -5.44 11.31
C ILE A 170 18.11 -4.09 11.74
N GLU A 171 19.31 -3.80 11.26
CA GLU A 171 19.98 -2.51 11.43
C GLU A 171 19.73 -1.58 10.25
N LYS A 172 19.83 -0.26 10.49
CA LYS A 172 19.63 0.76 9.44
C LYS A 172 20.64 0.63 8.28
N SER A 173 21.83 0.13 8.59
CA SER A 173 22.93 -0.15 7.66
C SER A 173 22.90 -1.57 7.07
N SER A 174 21.81 -2.31 7.28
CA SER A 174 21.63 -3.57 6.56
C SER A 174 21.65 -3.31 5.06
N THR A 175 22.43 -4.11 4.34
CA THR A 175 22.60 -3.99 2.88
C THR A 175 21.25 -3.95 2.16
N VAL A 176 20.29 -4.76 2.63
CA VAL A 176 18.94 -4.83 2.07
C VAL A 176 18.18 -3.50 2.25
N ILE A 177 18.34 -2.82 3.39
CA ILE A 177 17.69 -1.53 3.63
C ILE A 177 18.35 -0.44 2.77
N GLU A 178 19.68 -0.44 2.64
CA GLU A 178 20.39 0.50 1.77
C GLU A 178 19.99 0.33 0.29
N GLU A 179 19.90 -0.92 -0.18
CA GLU A 179 19.42 -1.26 -1.52
C GLU A 179 17.97 -0.81 -1.71
N ALA A 180 17.10 -1.02 -0.72
CA ALA A 180 15.71 -0.55 -0.74
C ALA A 180 15.63 0.98 -0.82
N VAL A 181 16.40 1.70 0.01
CA VAL A 181 16.47 3.17 -0.02
C VAL A 181 16.96 3.65 -1.38
N SER A 182 18.02 3.05 -1.92
CA SER A 182 18.54 3.36 -3.26
C SER A 182 17.48 3.15 -4.35
N TYR A 183 16.77 2.02 -4.32
CA TYR A 183 15.69 1.72 -5.25
C TYR A 183 14.54 2.74 -5.18
N LEU A 184 14.14 3.12 -3.97
CA LEU A 184 13.01 4.02 -3.73
C LEU A 184 13.33 5.47 -4.09
N THR A 185 14.56 5.91 -3.83
CA THR A 185 15.01 7.30 -4.01
C THR A 185 15.63 7.58 -5.38
N LYS A 186 15.95 6.54 -6.17
CA LYS A 186 16.50 6.70 -7.52
C LYS A 186 15.63 7.65 -8.36
N LYS A 187 16.20 8.77 -8.80
CA LYS A 187 15.53 9.72 -9.70
C LYS A 187 15.22 9.03 -11.03
N VAL A 188 14.00 9.22 -11.51
CA VAL A 188 13.57 8.73 -12.83
C VAL A 188 14.08 9.74 -13.85
N ASP A 189 14.99 9.34 -14.73
CA ASP A 189 15.34 10.17 -15.87
C ASP A 189 14.15 10.21 -16.83
N SER A 190 13.57 11.39 -17.06
CA SER A 190 12.40 11.58 -17.94
C SER A 190 12.62 11.10 -19.39
N LYS A 191 13.87 10.88 -19.79
CA LYS A 191 14.28 10.40 -21.11
C LYS A 191 14.21 8.87 -21.26
N THR A 192 14.33 8.13 -20.17
CA THR A 192 14.20 6.67 -20.17
C THR A 192 12.91 6.33 -19.43
N ARG A 193 11.99 5.63 -20.11
CA ARG A 193 10.83 5.04 -19.43
C ARG A 193 11.38 4.03 -18.42
N ASP A 194 11.59 4.46 -17.18
CA ASP A 194 12.08 3.60 -16.10
C ASP A 194 11.03 2.51 -15.92
N VAL A 195 11.39 1.29 -16.33
CA VAL A 195 10.51 0.11 -16.31
C VAL A 195 9.91 -0.06 -14.92
N LYS A 196 10.60 0.41 -13.86
CA LYS A 196 10.20 0.31 -12.46
C LYS A 196 9.01 1.19 -12.08
N VAL A 197 8.72 2.27 -12.82
CA VAL A 197 7.53 3.10 -12.61
C VAL A 197 6.36 2.48 -13.35
N LEU A 198 5.33 2.06 -12.61
CA LEU A 198 4.17 1.44 -13.20
C LEU A 198 3.40 2.44 -14.07
N GLN A 199 2.83 1.96 -15.17
CA GLN A 199 2.01 2.77 -16.05
C GLN A 199 0.54 2.40 -15.87
N PRO A 200 -0.35 3.37 -15.63
CA PRO A 200 -1.78 3.12 -15.56
C PRO A 200 -2.27 2.54 -16.88
N THR A 201 -3.13 1.54 -16.82
CA THR A 201 -3.75 0.98 -18.03
C THR A 201 -4.58 2.06 -18.72
N ILE A 202 -4.54 2.14 -20.05
CA ILE A 202 -5.29 3.14 -20.84
C ILE A 202 -6.79 3.10 -20.50
N ALA A 203 -7.35 1.91 -20.25
CA ALA A 203 -8.75 1.72 -19.87
C ALA A 203 -9.14 2.34 -18.50
N THR A 204 -8.17 2.53 -17.60
CA THR A 204 -8.38 3.14 -16.27
C THR A 204 -7.98 4.61 -16.22
N GLN A 205 -7.41 5.14 -17.30
CA GLN A 205 -7.09 6.56 -17.38
C GLN A 205 -8.36 7.34 -17.71
N THR A 206 -8.64 8.36 -16.92
CA THR A 206 -9.65 9.36 -17.27
C THR A 206 -9.22 9.98 -18.60
N ALA A 207 -10.09 9.90 -19.62
CA ALA A 207 -9.81 10.48 -20.93
C ALA A 207 -9.41 11.95 -20.74
N VAL A 208 -8.27 12.33 -21.31
CA VAL A 208 -7.83 13.73 -21.32
C VAL A 208 -8.94 14.53 -21.99
N LYS A 209 -9.56 15.45 -21.24
CA LYS A 209 -10.56 16.36 -21.77
C LYS A 209 -9.85 17.37 -22.68
N ASN A 210 -9.65 17.00 -23.94
CA ASN A 210 -9.21 17.91 -24.99
C ASN A 210 -10.42 18.62 -25.59
N GLU A 211 -10.22 19.85 -26.07
CA GLU A 211 -11.24 20.67 -26.76
C GLU A 211 -11.86 19.96 -27.98
N ALA A 212 -11.18 18.94 -28.53
CA ALA A 212 -11.69 18.08 -29.60
C ALA A 212 -12.84 17.14 -29.17
N ASN A 213 -13.24 17.14 -27.91
CA ASN A 213 -14.37 16.31 -27.45
C ASN A 213 -15.70 17.03 -27.68
N THR A 214 -15.97 17.39 -28.94
CA THR A 214 -17.22 18.02 -29.40
C THR A 214 -18.45 17.27 -28.90
N LEU A 215 -18.37 15.94 -28.80
CA LEU A 215 -19.42 15.09 -28.23
C LEU A 215 -19.72 15.41 -26.76
N TYR A 216 -18.70 15.69 -25.94
CA TYR A 216 -18.87 16.07 -24.54
C TYR A 216 -19.49 17.46 -24.39
N GLU A 217 -19.05 18.43 -25.19
CA GLU A 217 -19.67 19.77 -25.18
C GLU A 217 -21.10 19.72 -25.70
N MET A 218 -21.40 18.89 -26.71
CA MET A 218 -22.76 18.65 -27.18
C MET A 218 -23.64 18.00 -26.11
N ASP A 219 -23.15 16.95 -25.43
CA ASP A 219 -23.90 16.28 -24.37
C ASP A 219 -24.19 17.24 -23.20
N LYS A 220 -23.18 17.99 -22.75
CA LYS A 220 -23.32 19.01 -21.72
C LYS A 220 -24.33 20.10 -22.10
N ALA A 221 -24.27 20.61 -23.34
CA ALA A 221 -25.23 21.59 -23.84
C ALA A 221 -26.66 21.01 -23.91
N THR A 222 -26.79 19.75 -24.33
CA THR A 222 -28.08 19.05 -24.40
C THR A 222 -28.68 18.85 -23.01
N GLN A 223 -27.88 18.43 -22.03
CA GLN A 223 -28.30 18.28 -20.63
C GLN A 223 -28.72 19.62 -20.02
N MET A 224 -27.98 20.71 -20.30
CA MET A 224 -28.36 22.06 -19.86
C MET A 224 -29.69 22.51 -20.46
N CYS A 225 -29.92 22.27 -21.75
CA CYS A 225 -31.19 22.56 -22.41
C CYS A 225 -32.33 21.74 -21.81
N TYR A 226 -32.13 20.45 -21.59
CA TYR A 226 -33.13 19.55 -20.99
C TYR A 226 -33.51 20.00 -19.58
N ALA A 227 -32.52 20.34 -18.74
CA ALA A 227 -32.74 20.85 -17.39
C ALA A 227 -33.56 22.16 -17.39
N LYS A 228 -33.22 23.10 -18.28
CA LYS A 228 -33.96 24.35 -18.44
C LYS A 228 -35.40 24.12 -18.90
N LEU A 229 -35.62 23.24 -19.87
CA LEU A 229 -36.97 22.93 -20.37
C LEU A 229 -37.82 22.30 -19.28
N THR A 230 -37.26 21.33 -18.57
CA THR A 230 -37.92 20.62 -17.47
C THR A 230 -38.30 21.59 -16.36
N ALA A 231 -37.37 22.45 -15.92
CA ALA A 231 -37.65 23.49 -14.93
C ALA A 231 -38.77 24.44 -15.37
N ARG A 232 -38.81 24.80 -16.66
CA ARG A 232 -39.84 25.70 -17.23
C ARG A 232 -41.21 25.03 -17.30
N ILE A 233 -41.29 23.75 -17.66
CA ILE A 233 -42.52 22.95 -17.66
C ILE A 233 -43.07 22.79 -16.24
N VAL A 234 -42.19 22.50 -15.27
CA VAL A 234 -42.56 22.38 -13.86
C VAL A 234 -43.11 23.72 -13.36
N LEU A 235 -42.40 24.84 -13.58
CA LEU A 235 -42.87 26.17 -13.18
C LEU A 235 -44.19 26.58 -13.85
N ALA A 236 -44.42 26.17 -15.09
CA ALA A 236 -45.69 26.42 -15.79
C ALA A 236 -46.85 25.58 -15.22
N SER A 237 -46.56 24.38 -14.69
CA SER A 237 -47.56 23.49 -14.08
C SER A 237 -48.02 23.97 -12.71
N TYR A 238 -47.19 24.72 -11.98
CA TYR A 238 -47.54 25.33 -10.68
C TYR A 238 -48.24 26.71 -10.78
N ARG A 239 -48.48 27.22 -12.00
CA ARG A 239 -49.19 28.50 -12.26
C ARG A 239 -50.66 28.31 -12.66
N LYS A 240 -51.21 27.11 -12.52
CA LYS A 240 -52.65 26.83 -12.56
C LYS A 240 -53.15 26.54 -11.16
#